data_AF-A0A167BJB6-F1
#
_entry.id   AF-A0A167BJB6-F1
#
_cell.length_a   1.000
_cell.length_b   1.000
_cell.length_c   1.000
_cell.angle_alpha   90.00
_cell.angle_beta   90.00
_cell.angle_gamma   90.00
#
_symmetry.space_group_name_H-M   'P 1'
#
loop_
_entity.id
_entity.type
_entity.pdbx_description
1 polymer ?
#
loop_
_entity_poly.entity_id
_entity_poly.type
_entity_poly.pdbx_seq_one_letter_code
_entity_poly.pdbx_strand_id
1 'polypeptide(L)'
;MFENIKFQFETFDWGGVSGVSDLLMVILTIVLLIGLRQGSHNIREASLSRDADILRWAMAEMDTLKPLIRIITDAHQNQPYNKKSANEHWKKEEREAAQQVSVKLQRIGYMAWNNLISRNHFMNIWGPMYLCCWYALEPWVLEKRHQLDEPERIEDGAFSRHFFEIYALYCEAWLPLGLVNNERSRFGLTKIDSIEQHRKRNRKALKQKTGGYYGWK
;
A
#
# COMPACT_ATOMS: atom_id res chain seq x y z
N MET A 1 -26.34 -60.41 -68.13
CA MET A 1 -27.44 -59.80 -67.36
C MET A 1 -26.86 -59.31 -66.03
N PHE A 2 -26.04 -58.27 -66.08
CA PHE A 2 -25.60 -57.55 -64.89
C PHE A 2 -26.19 -56.16 -65.01
N GLU A 3 -27.42 -56.02 -64.54
CA GLU A 3 -28.11 -54.74 -64.52
C GLU A 3 -27.41 -53.81 -63.53
N ASN A 4 -27.04 -52.66 -64.07
CA ASN A 4 -26.68 -51.42 -63.39
C ASN A 4 -27.30 -51.25 -61.99
N ILE A 5 -26.54 -51.53 -60.95
CA ILE A 5 -26.72 -50.86 -59.65
C ILE A 5 -25.71 -49.73 -59.61
N LYS A 6 -26.08 -48.58 -60.19
CA LYS A 6 -25.37 -47.32 -59.94
C LYS A 6 -25.74 -46.88 -58.53
N PHE A 7 -24.88 -47.11 -57.56
CA PHE A 7 -24.93 -46.39 -56.29
C PHE A 7 -24.68 -44.90 -56.59
N GLN A 8 -25.75 -44.11 -56.65
CA GLN A 8 -25.65 -42.68 -56.49
C GLN A 8 -25.27 -42.44 -55.02
N PHE A 9 -23.98 -42.20 -54.77
CA PHE A 9 -23.62 -41.40 -53.62
C PHE A 9 -24.26 -40.03 -53.86
N GLU A 10 -25.38 -39.75 -53.20
CA GLU A 10 -25.88 -38.40 -53.06
C GLU A 10 -24.68 -37.53 -52.67
N THR A 11 -24.42 -36.51 -53.47
CA THR A 11 -23.38 -35.51 -53.23
C THR A 11 -23.51 -35.03 -51.80
N PHE A 12 -22.61 -35.49 -50.93
CA PHE A 12 -22.61 -35.10 -49.52
C PHE A 12 -22.52 -33.57 -49.47
N ASP A 13 -23.55 -32.92 -48.94
CA ASP A 13 -23.71 -31.47 -48.98
C ASP A 13 -22.76 -30.80 -47.97
N TRP A 14 -21.54 -30.56 -48.42
CA TRP A 14 -20.51 -29.84 -47.67
C TRP A 14 -20.92 -28.40 -47.33
N GLY A 15 -21.86 -27.80 -48.09
CA GLY A 15 -22.41 -26.47 -47.81
C GLY A 15 -23.29 -26.43 -46.57
N GLY A 16 -24.08 -27.49 -46.35
CA GLY A 16 -24.83 -27.70 -45.10
C GLY A 16 -23.89 -27.88 -43.90
N VAL A 17 -22.80 -28.63 -44.05
CA VAL A 17 -21.81 -28.85 -42.99
C VAL A 17 -21.06 -27.57 -42.63
N SER A 18 -20.68 -26.74 -43.61
CA SER A 18 -20.04 -25.45 -43.35
C SER A 18 -20.96 -24.47 -42.61
N GLY A 19 -22.25 -24.40 -42.99
CA GLY A 19 -23.22 -23.53 -42.32
C GLY A 19 -23.50 -23.94 -40.87
N VAL A 20 -23.55 -25.25 -40.60
CA VAL A 20 -23.70 -25.79 -39.24
C VAL A 20 -22.44 -25.53 -38.41
N SER A 21 -21.26 -25.68 -38.99
CA SER A 21 -19.98 -25.38 -38.32
C SER A 21 -19.88 -23.90 -37.93
N ASP A 22 -20.25 -22.98 -38.83
CA ASP A 22 -20.22 -21.55 -38.55
C ASP A 22 -21.22 -21.17 -37.44
N LEU A 23 -22.43 -21.73 -37.48
CA LEU A 23 -23.42 -21.55 -36.42
C LEU A 23 -22.91 -22.06 -35.06
N LEU A 24 -22.26 -23.23 -35.04
CA LEU A 24 -21.64 -23.79 -33.85
C LEU A 24 -20.51 -22.91 -33.33
N MET A 25 -19.65 -22.38 -34.21
CA MET A 25 -18.58 -21.47 -33.84
C MET A 25 -19.10 -20.18 -33.22
N VAL A 26 -20.20 -19.62 -33.74
CA VAL A 26 -20.86 -18.44 -33.15
C VAL A 26 -21.39 -18.76 -31.75
N ILE A 27 -22.08 -19.89 -31.57
CA ILE A 27 -22.59 -20.32 -30.26
C ILE A 27 -21.44 -20.51 -29.26
N LEU A 28 -20.36 -21.18 -29.68
CA LEU A 28 -19.19 -21.43 -28.85
C LEU A 28 -18.51 -20.12 -28.45
N THR A 29 -18.41 -19.16 -29.38
CA THR A 29 -17.88 -17.82 -29.09
C THR A 29 -18.75 -17.06 -28.08
N ILE A 30 -20.08 -17.14 -28.19
CA ILE A 30 -21.00 -16.53 -27.21
C ILE A 30 -20.80 -17.15 -25.83
N VAL A 31 -20.69 -18.48 -25.74
CA VAL A 31 -20.44 -19.19 -24.48
C VAL A 31 -19.09 -18.77 -23.87
N LEU A 32 -18.04 -18.65 -24.68
CA LEU A 32 -16.73 -18.17 -24.22
C LEU A 32 -16.80 -16.72 -23.69
N LEU A 33 -17.51 -15.82 -24.37
CA LEU A 33 -17.70 -14.44 -23.90
C LEU A 33 -18.46 -14.38 -22.58
N ILE A 34 -19.48 -15.23 -22.40
CA ILE A 34 -20.20 -15.37 -21.12
C ILE A 34 -19.24 -15.88 -20.03
N GLY A 35 -18.43 -16.89 -20.33
CA GLY A 35 -17.42 -17.43 -19.41
C GLY A 35 -16.38 -16.39 -18.99
N LEU A 36 -15.86 -15.60 -19.94
CA LEU A 36 -14.94 -14.50 -19.65
C LEU A 36 -15.58 -13.42 -18.79
N ARG A 37 -16.84 -13.07 -19.08
CA ARG A 37 -17.60 -12.10 -18.28
C ARG A 37 -17.82 -12.59 -16.85
N GLN A 38 -18.18 -13.87 -16.67
CA GLN A 38 -18.35 -14.48 -15.36
C GLN A 38 -17.02 -14.57 -14.60
N GLY A 39 -15.95 -14.97 -15.27
CA GLY A 39 -14.60 -15.00 -14.70
C GLY A 39 -14.14 -13.63 -14.23
N SER A 40 -14.35 -12.58 -15.04
CA SER A 40 -14.06 -11.20 -14.66
C SER A 40 -14.87 -10.74 -13.45
N HIS A 41 -16.15 -11.12 -13.37
CA HIS A 41 -17.01 -10.78 -12.24
C HIS A 41 -16.52 -11.45 -10.95
N ASN A 42 -16.22 -12.74 -11.00
CA ASN A 42 -15.73 -13.51 -9.85
C ASN A 42 -14.38 -12.98 -9.35
N ILE A 43 -13.46 -12.63 -10.26
CA ILE A 43 -12.16 -12.02 -9.88
C ILE A 43 -12.40 -10.67 -9.19
N ARG A 44 -13.33 -9.85 -9.69
CA ARG A 44 -13.68 -8.57 -9.08
C ARG A 44 -14.23 -8.76 -7.67
N GLU A 45 -15.18 -9.66 -7.48
CA GLU A 45 -15.75 -9.94 -6.16
C GLU A 45 -14.70 -10.50 -5.18
N ALA A 46 -13.86 -11.43 -5.62
CA ALA A 46 -12.77 -11.96 -4.81
C ALA A 46 -11.78 -10.87 -4.41
N SER A 47 -11.45 -9.95 -5.33
CA SER A 47 -10.59 -8.80 -5.02
C SER A 47 -11.23 -7.86 -3.99
N LEU A 48 -12.53 -7.56 -4.13
CA LEU A 48 -13.26 -6.71 -3.19
C LEU A 48 -13.34 -7.34 -1.79
N SER A 49 -13.61 -8.64 -1.71
CA SER A 49 -13.64 -9.36 -0.44
C SER A 49 -12.28 -9.32 0.26
N ARG A 50 -11.20 -9.60 -0.48
CA ARG A 50 -9.83 -9.54 0.06
C ARG A 50 -9.49 -8.13 0.54
N ASP A 51 -9.79 -7.11 -0.23
CA ASP A 51 -9.49 -5.72 0.11
C ASP A 51 -10.27 -5.29 1.37
N ALA A 52 -11.51 -5.77 1.54
CA ALA A 52 -12.30 -5.55 2.75
C ALA A 52 -11.69 -6.24 3.99
N ASP A 53 -11.20 -7.48 3.85
CA ASP A 53 -10.53 -8.19 4.95
C ASP A 53 -9.23 -7.50 5.37
N ILE A 54 -8.43 -7.05 4.41
CA ILE A 54 -7.18 -6.30 4.68
C ILE A 54 -7.51 -4.98 5.38
N LEU A 55 -8.54 -4.26 4.93
CA LEU A 55 -8.97 -3.03 5.59
C LEU A 55 -9.46 -3.30 7.02
N ARG A 56 -10.22 -4.38 7.23
CA ARG A 56 -10.69 -4.78 8.57
C ARG A 56 -9.53 -5.11 9.50
N TRP A 57 -8.54 -5.84 8.99
CA TRP A 57 -7.31 -6.09 9.72
C TRP A 57 -6.59 -4.78 10.09
N ALA A 58 -6.45 -3.85 9.14
CA ALA A 58 -5.83 -2.56 9.39
C ALA A 58 -6.60 -1.73 10.42
N MET A 59 -7.93 -1.74 10.39
CA MET A 59 -8.76 -1.08 11.40
C MET A 59 -8.50 -1.64 12.80
N ALA A 60 -8.55 -2.97 12.94
CA ALA A 60 -8.26 -3.64 14.21
C ALA A 60 -6.85 -3.33 14.71
N GLU A 61 -5.85 -3.36 13.82
CA GLU A 61 -4.47 -3.04 14.16
C GLU A 61 -4.34 -1.58 14.64
N MET A 62 -4.99 -0.63 13.96
CA MET A 62 -5.02 0.77 14.36
C MET A 62 -5.71 0.98 15.71
N ASP A 63 -6.76 0.21 16.03
CA ASP A 63 -7.42 0.28 17.35
C ASP A 63 -6.48 -0.18 18.47
N THR A 64 -5.66 -1.22 18.24
CA THR A 64 -4.63 -1.63 19.20
C THR A 64 -3.53 -0.58 19.37
N LEU A 65 -3.27 0.22 18.32
CA LEU A 65 -2.23 1.24 18.32
C LEU A 65 -2.62 2.52 19.05
N LYS A 66 -3.89 2.93 19.03
CA LYS A 66 -4.36 4.17 19.67
C LYS A 66 -3.82 4.40 21.10
N PRO A 67 -3.90 3.45 22.04
CA PRO A 67 -3.34 3.66 23.39
C PRO A 67 -1.81 3.82 23.39
N LEU A 68 -1.10 3.06 22.55
CA LEU A 68 0.36 3.15 22.42
C LEU A 68 0.80 4.48 21.80
N ILE A 69 0.02 4.98 20.83
CA ILE A 69 0.24 6.27 20.20
C ILE A 69 0.14 7.38 21.25
N ARG A 70 -0.82 7.30 22.16
CA ARG A 70 -0.93 8.26 23.26
C ARG A 70 0.32 8.27 24.15
N ILE A 71 0.84 7.10 24.51
CA ILE A 71 2.06 6.98 25.33
C ILE A 71 3.24 7.66 24.63
N ILE A 72 3.47 7.39 23.34
CA ILE A 72 4.59 8.00 22.61
C ILE A 72 4.41 9.50 22.39
N THR A 73 3.18 9.98 22.18
CA THR A 73 2.93 11.42 21.99
C THR A 73 3.12 12.17 23.30
N ASP A 74 2.65 11.62 24.41
CA ASP A 74 2.80 12.21 25.74
C ASP A 74 4.30 12.21 26.14
N ALA A 75 5.02 11.12 25.87
CA ALA A 75 6.47 11.04 26.07
C ALA A 75 7.23 12.09 25.24
N HIS A 76 6.87 12.25 23.96
CA HIS A 76 7.49 13.25 23.10
C HIS A 76 7.19 14.69 23.55
N GLN A 77 5.96 14.98 23.99
CA GLN A 77 5.58 16.30 24.49
C GLN A 77 6.32 16.67 25.78
N ASN A 78 6.52 15.71 26.67
CA ASN A 78 7.32 15.91 27.88
C ASN A 78 8.79 16.14 27.52
N GLN A 79 9.36 15.24 26.71
CA GLN A 79 10.72 15.37 26.24
C GLN A 79 10.95 14.65 24.91
N PRO A 80 11.27 15.41 23.84
CA PRO A 80 11.58 14.83 22.55
C PRO A 80 12.72 13.82 22.64
N TYR A 81 12.60 12.75 21.87
CA TYR A 81 13.61 11.71 21.82
C TYR A 81 14.92 12.26 21.25
N ASN A 82 16.01 12.07 21.99
CA ASN A 82 17.38 12.36 21.57
C ASN A 82 18.34 11.37 22.26
N LYS A 83 19.58 11.22 21.78
CA LYS A 83 20.54 10.24 22.32
C LYS A 83 20.80 10.37 23.83
N LYS A 84 20.65 11.57 24.40
CA LYS A 84 20.81 11.81 25.86
C LYS A 84 19.52 11.49 26.63
N SER A 85 18.37 11.93 26.13
CA SER A 85 17.05 11.67 26.73
C SER A 85 16.62 10.20 26.60
N ALA A 86 17.16 9.48 25.63
CA ALA A 86 16.94 8.06 25.42
C ALA A 86 17.24 7.27 26.69
N ASN A 87 18.39 7.52 27.35
CA ASN A 87 18.81 6.77 28.54
C ASN A 87 18.24 7.32 29.85
N GLU A 88 18.04 8.63 29.93
CA GLU A 88 17.69 9.31 31.18
C GLU A 88 16.18 9.49 31.41
N HIS A 89 15.41 9.64 30.33
CA HIS A 89 14.03 10.13 30.43
C HIS A 89 13.00 9.19 29.81
N TRP A 90 13.37 8.46 28.75
CA TRP A 90 12.47 7.50 28.13
C TRP A 90 12.42 6.19 28.91
N LYS A 91 11.25 5.91 29.50
CA LYS A 91 10.98 4.69 30.26
C LYS A 91 10.96 3.46 29.35
N LYS A 92 11.13 2.28 29.95
CA LYS A 92 11.08 1.01 29.22
C LYS A 92 9.76 0.84 28.44
N GLU A 93 8.64 1.17 29.08
CA GLU A 93 7.30 1.10 28.47
C GLU A 93 7.16 2.00 27.23
N GLU A 94 7.73 3.20 27.27
CA GLU A 94 7.70 4.16 26.14
C GLU A 94 8.57 3.66 24.98
N ARG A 95 9.71 3.05 25.26
CA ARG A 95 10.57 2.43 24.24
C ARG A 95 9.92 1.20 23.60
N GLU A 96 9.24 0.39 24.39
CA GLU A 96 8.47 -0.75 23.90
C GLU A 96 7.28 -0.29 23.05
N ALA A 97 6.57 0.75 23.47
CA ALA A 97 5.51 1.38 22.68
C ALA A 97 6.05 1.93 21.35
N ALA A 98 7.19 2.64 21.36
CA ALA A 98 7.85 3.14 20.15
C ALA A 98 8.24 2.02 19.19
N GLN A 99 8.78 0.91 19.70
CA GLN A 99 9.08 -0.27 18.90
C GLN A 99 7.80 -0.84 18.27
N GLN A 100 6.75 -1.05 19.06
CA GLN A 100 5.49 -1.63 18.57
C GLN A 100 4.81 -0.74 17.53
N VAL A 101 4.66 0.56 17.82
CA VAL A 101 4.05 1.53 16.91
C VAL A 101 4.84 1.59 15.61
N SER A 102 6.17 1.70 15.67
CA SER A 102 7.00 1.78 14.46
C SER A 102 6.93 0.50 13.61
N VAL A 103 6.89 -0.70 14.21
CA VAL A 103 6.73 -1.96 13.47
C VAL A 103 5.35 -2.06 12.82
N LYS A 104 4.29 -1.78 13.57
CA LYS A 104 2.92 -1.95 13.06
C LYS A 104 2.61 -0.90 11.98
N LEU A 105 3.01 0.37 12.18
CA LEU A 105 2.85 1.41 11.16
C LEU A 105 3.73 1.18 9.93
N GLN A 106 4.91 0.57 10.04
CA GLN A 106 5.69 0.09 8.89
C GLN A 106 4.88 -0.91 8.04
N ARG A 107 4.24 -1.91 8.68
CA ARG A 107 3.43 -2.92 7.98
C ARG A 107 2.22 -2.32 7.29
N ILE A 108 1.53 -1.42 8.00
CA ILE A 108 0.38 -0.72 7.43
C ILE A 108 0.81 0.21 6.30
N GLY A 109 1.92 0.93 6.47
CA GLY A 109 2.54 1.77 5.43
C GLY A 109 2.90 0.96 4.19
N TYR A 110 3.43 -0.27 4.36
CA TYR A 110 3.69 -1.19 3.26
C TYR A 110 2.40 -1.57 2.51
N MET A 111 1.34 -1.92 3.23
CA MET A 111 0.06 -2.29 2.63
C MET A 111 -0.55 -1.13 1.84
N ALA A 112 -0.54 0.07 2.41
CA ALA A 112 -1.02 1.25 1.74
C ALA A 112 -0.14 1.60 0.52
N TRP A 113 1.19 1.62 0.67
CA TRP A 113 2.12 1.96 -0.41
C TRP A 113 2.00 1.05 -1.64
N ASN A 114 1.83 -0.25 -1.41
CA ASN A 114 1.67 -1.27 -2.45
C ASN A 114 0.23 -1.41 -2.98
N ASN A 115 -0.68 -0.50 -2.62
CA ASN A 115 -2.09 -0.52 -3.01
C ASN A 115 -2.85 -1.80 -2.58
N LEU A 116 -2.43 -2.48 -1.51
CA LEU A 116 -3.24 -3.52 -0.86
C LEU A 116 -4.42 -2.88 -0.10
N ILE A 117 -4.25 -1.63 0.31
CA ILE A 117 -5.31 -0.74 0.79
C ILE A 117 -5.25 0.52 -0.08
N SER A 118 -6.41 1.09 -0.41
CA SER A 118 -6.45 2.37 -1.12
C SER A 118 -5.69 3.44 -0.34
N ARG A 119 -4.60 3.96 -0.93
CA ARG A 119 -3.75 5.02 -0.34
C ARG A 119 -4.54 6.25 0.06
N ASN A 120 -5.46 6.68 -0.80
CA ASN A 120 -6.28 7.86 -0.53
C ASN A 120 -7.27 7.60 0.61
N HIS A 121 -7.88 6.42 0.64
CA HIS A 121 -8.80 6.05 1.71
C HIS A 121 -8.08 5.98 3.06
N PHE A 122 -6.93 5.30 3.11
CA PHE A 122 -6.12 5.20 4.31
C PHE A 122 -5.66 6.57 4.80
N MET A 123 -5.15 7.43 3.89
CA MET A 123 -4.71 8.79 4.22
C MET A 123 -5.85 9.64 4.79
N ASN A 124 -7.06 9.52 4.25
CA ASN A 124 -8.21 10.30 4.75
C ASN A 124 -8.64 9.88 6.16
N ILE A 125 -8.51 8.59 6.51
CA ILE A 125 -8.92 8.08 7.82
C ILE A 125 -7.83 8.31 8.87
N TRP A 126 -6.57 7.99 8.53
CA TRP A 126 -5.49 7.92 9.52
C TRP A 126 -4.28 8.81 9.20
N GLY A 127 -4.28 9.57 8.10
CA GLY A 127 -3.16 10.38 7.66
C GLY A 127 -2.59 11.32 8.75
N PRO A 128 -3.42 12.15 9.42
CA PRO A 128 -2.93 13.03 10.49
C PRO A 128 -2.29 12.26 11.65
N MET A 129 -2.91 11.16 12.08
CA MET A 129 -2.36 10.32 13.15
C MET A 129 -1.06 9.64 12.72
N TYR A 130 -0.96 9.20 11.46
CA TYR A 130 0.25 8.61 10.91
C TYR A 130 1.41 9.61 10.91
N LEU A 131 1.15 10.87 10.51
CA LEU A 131 2.13 11.96 10.58
C LEU A 131 2.54 12.26 12.01
N CYS A 132 1.58 12.36 12.93
CA CYS A 132 1.82 12.56 14.35
C CYS A 132 2.77 11.49 14.92
N CYS A 133 2.54 10.22 14.59
CA CYS A 133 3.43 9.13 14.99
C CYS A 133 4.82 9.24 14.36
N TRP A 134 4.90 9.62 13.08
CA TRP A 134 6.18 9.82 12.39
C TRP A 134 6.98 10.94 13.04
N TYR A 135 6.40 12.12 13.27
CA TYR A 135 7.10 13.24 13.92
C TYR A 135 7.55 12.89 15.34
N ALA A 136 6.72 12.15 16.09
CA ALA A 136 7.08 11.71 17.42
C ALA A 136 8.28 10.74 17.43
N LEU A 137 8.35 9.83 16.44
CA LEU A 137 9.29 8.71 16.40
C LEU A 137 10.47 8.89 15.42
N GLU A 138 10.49 9.92 14.57
CA GLU A 138 11.56 10.14 13.59
C GLU A 138 12.95 10.09 14.26
N PRO A 139 13.23 10.80 15.37
CA PRO A 139 14.53 10.72 16.03
C PRO A 139 14.88 9.33 16.56
N TRP A 140 13.87 8.58 17.03
CA TRP A 140 14.05 7.20 17.50
C TRP A 140 14.37 6.25 16.33
N VAL A 141 13.73 6.43 15.18
CA VAL A 141 14.01 5.67 13.96
C VAL A 141 15.42 5.96 13.44
N LEU A 142 15.84 7.23 13.46
CA LEU A 142 17.20 7.62 13.08
C LEU A 142 18.25 6.96 13.98
N GLU A 143 18.04 6.94 15.30
CA GLU A 143 18.95 6.22 16.19
C GLU A 143 18.99 4.72 15.88
N LYS A 144 17.85 4.11 15.59
CA LYS A 144 17.80 2.70 15.20
C LYS A 144 18.57 2.41 13.92
N ARG A 145 18.53 3.33 12.94
CA ARG A 145 19.33 3.21 11.71
C ARG A 145 20.82 3.31 12.01
N HIS A 146 21.23 4.28 12.84
CA HIS A 146 22.63 4.36 13.27
C HIS A 146 23.11 3.11 14.02
N GLN A 147 22.26 2.51 14.87
CA GLN A 147 22.58 1.25 15.57
C GLN A 147 22.77 0.07 14.61
N LEU A 148 22.17 0.13 13.42
CA LEU A 148 22.23 -0.90 12.37
C LEU A 148 23.25 -0.58 11.27
N ASP A 149 24.05 0.49 11.42
CA ASP A 149 24.95 1.00 10.38
C ASP A 149 24.23 1.32 9.06
N GLU A 150 22.97 1.77 9.16
CA GLU A 150 22.16 2.20 8.02
C GLU A 150 22.21 3.72 7.81
N PRO A 151 22.04 4.21 6.56
CA PRO A 151 21.88 5.64 6.28
C PRO A 151 20.71 6.27 7.04
N GLU A 152 20.76 7.58 7.27
CA GLU A 152 19.71 8.31 8.01
C GLU A 152 18.40 8.40 7.24
N ARG A 153 18.44 8.55 5.91
CA ARG A 153 17.25 8.78 5.06
C ARG A 153 17.02 7.64 4.09
N ILE A 154 15.76 7.41 3.71
CA ILE A 154 15.43 6.41 2.68
C ILE A 154 16.01 6.75 1.30
N GLU A 155 16.24 8.03 1.01
CA GLU A 155 16.85 8.45 -0.26
C GLU A 155 18.30 7.98 -0.41
N ASP A 156 18.98 7.71 0.70
CA ASP A 156 20.34 7.23 0.78
C ASP A 156 20.42 5.70 0.92
N GLY A 157 19.27 5.01 0.97
CA GLY A 157 19.17 3.55 1.00
C GLY A 157 18.78 2.94 2.35
N ALA A 158 18.32 3.74 3.31
CA ALA A 158 17.86 3.21 4.60
C ALA A 158 16.70 2.19 4.45
N PHE A 159 16.80 1.06 5.16
CA PHE A 159 15.83 -0.03 5.08
C PHE A 159 14.91 -0.08 6.31
N SER A 160 15.49 0.10 7.49
CA SER A 160 14.75 0.13 8.74
C SER A 160 13.68 1.20 8.71
N ARG A 161 12.44 0.78 8.96
CA ARG A 161 11.26 1.65 8.94
C ARG A 161 11.05 2.40 7.62
N HIS A 162 11.52 1.83 6.51
CA HIS A 162 11.38 2.41 5.16
C HIS A 162 9.93 2.77 4.79
N PHE A 163 8.99 1.83 4.93
CA PHE A 163 7.58 2.07 4.58
C PHE A 163 6.87 3.01 5.57
N PHE A 164 7.36 3.13 6.80
CA PHE A 164 6.88 4.10 7.76
C PHE A 164 7.24 5.52 7.32
N GLU A 165 8.50 5.75 6.93
CA GLU A 165 8.94 7.04 6.39
C GLU A 165 8.28 7.35 5.05
N ILE A 166 8.30 6.43 4.08
CA ILE A 166 7.79 6.71 2.72
C ILE A 166 6.31 7.06 2.73
N TYR A 167 5.53 6.41 3.61
CA TYR A 167 4.11 6.67 3.74
C TYR A 167 3.84 7.96 4.53
N ALA A 168 4.68 8.30 5.52
CA ALA A 168 4.62 9.60 6.17
C ALA A 168 4.89 10.75 5.18
N LEU A 169 5.93 10.62 4.34
CA LEU A 169 6.22 11.58 3.27
C LEU A 169 5.08 11.68 2.25
N TYR A 170 4.39 10.57 1.96
CA TYR A 170 3.19 10.56 1.13
C TYR A 170 2.07 11.36 1.80
N CYS A 171 1.75 11.09 3.06
CA CYS A 171 0.74 11.83 3.82
C CYS A 171 1.06 13.34 3.85
N GLU A 172 2.31 13.70 4.12
CA GLU A 172 2.74 15.10 4.19
C GLU A 172 2.62 15.83 2.83
N ALA A 173 2.85 15.11 1.74
CA ALA A 173 2.71 15.64 0.39
C ALA A 173 1.25 15.80 -0.05
N TRP A 174 0.34 14.94 0.39
CA TRP A 174 -1.00 14.83 -0.18
C TRP A 174 -2.14 15.24 0.76
N LEU A 175 -1.90 15.39 2.06
CA LEU A 175 -2.88 15.96 2.98
C LEU A 175 -3.06 17.48 2.76
N PRO A 176 -4.24 18.03 3.09
CA PRO A 176 -4.47 19.47 3.13
C PRO A 176 -3.44 20.21 3.99
N LEU A 177 -2.94 21.36 3.50
CA LEU A 177 -1.85 22.10 4.15
C LEU A 177 -2.16 22.48 5.59
N GLY A 178 -3.41 22.88 5.86
CA GLY A 178 -3.86 23.22 7.20
C GLY A 178 -3.72 22.07 8.19
N LEU A 179 -4.02 20.83 7.77
CA LEU A 179 -3.86 19.65 8.62
C LEU A 179 -2.39 19.32 8.86
N VAL A 180 -1.57 19.35 7.80
CA VAL A 180 -0.13 19.08 7.91
C VAL A 180 0.54 20.10 8.84
N ASN A 181 0.25 21.39 8.65
CA ASN A 181 0.83 22.45 9.46
C ASN A 181 0.32 22.45 10.90
N ASN A 182 -0.92 22.02 11.14
CA ASN A 182 -1.42 21.80 12.50
C ASN A 182 -0.58 20.73 13.19
N GLU A 183 -0.46 19.53 12.60
CA GLU A 183 0.36 18.47 13.18
C GLU A 183 1.82 18.90 13.35
N ARG A 184 2.46 19.51 12.35
CA ARG A 184 3.84 20.03 12.47
C ARG A 184 3.98 21.01 13.64
N SER A 185 3.02 21.92 13.82
CA SER A 185 3.06 22.88 14.92
C SER A 185 2.94 22.24 16.30
N ARG A 186 2.18 21.14 16.45
CA ARG A 186 2.07 20.38 17.70
C ARG A 186 3.39 19.78 18.15
N PHE A 187 4.29 19.52 17.20
CA PHE A 187 5.63 18.97 17.43
C PHE A 187 6.74 20.04 17.32
N GLY A 188 6.40 21.33 17.28
CA GLY A 188 7.37 22.42 17.18
C GLY A 188 8.14 22.46 15.84
N LEU A 189 7.65 21.78 14.80
CA LEU A 189 8.28 21.74 13.49
C LEU A 189 7.92 22.99 12.67
N THR A 190 8.82 23.40 11.79
CA THR A 190 8.61 24.55 10.90
C THR A 190 7.41 24.32 9.98
N LYS A 191 6.55 25.33 9.81
CA LYS A 191 5.42 25.23 8.89
C LYS A 191 5.91 25.15 7.45
N ILE A 192 5.11 24.50 6.62
CA ILE A 192 5.32 24.44 5.17
C ILE A 192 4.55 25.61 4.55
N ASP A 193 5.26 26.46 3.81
CA ASP A 193 4.66 27.62 3.14
C ASP A 193 3.97 27.23 1.83
N SER A 194 4.50 26.22 1.12
CA SER A 194 3.95 25.72 -0.14
C SER A 194 4.04 24.20 -0.25
N ILE A 195 2.88 23.55 -0.40
CA ILE A 195 2.78 22.11 -0.68
C ILE A 195 3.57 21.74 -1.94
N GLU A 196 3.56 22.60 -2.96
CA GLU A 196 4.18 22.28 -4.25
C GLU A 196 5.71 22.21 -4.15
N GLN A 197 6.31 23.15 -3.41
CA GLN A 197 7.74 23.10 -3.11
C GLN A 197 8.09 21.88 -2.25
N HIS A 198 7.24 21.56 -1.27
CA HIS A 198 7.42 20.41 -0.40
C HIS A 198 7.33 19.08 -1.16
N ARG A 199 6.33 18.93 -2.04
CA ARG A 199 6.21 17.81 -2.97
C ARG A 199 7.45 17.66 -3.85
N LYS A 200 7.99 18.78 -4.35
CA LYS A 200 9.20 18.77 -5.18
C LYS A 200 10.41 18.25 -4.41
N ARG A 201 10.57 18.61 -3.13
CA ARG A 201 11.63 18.08 -2.25
C ARG A 201 11.45 16.58 -2.01
N ASN A 202 10.23 16.15 -1.66
CA ASN A 202 9.96 14.76 -1.31
C ASN A 202 9.84 13.82 -2.54
N ARG A 203 9.86 14.36 -3.76
CA ARG A 203 9.74 13.58 -5.01
C ARG A 203 10.83 12.53 -5.17
N LYS A 204 12.08 12.80 -4.73
CA LYS A 204 13.19 11.84 -4.86
C LYS A 204 12.93 10.58 -4.02
N ALA A 205 12.56 10.78 -2.76
CA ALA A 205 12.15 9.71 -1.85
C ALA A 205 10.91 8.95 -2.34
N LEU A 206 9.89 9.67 -2.84
CA LEU A 206 8.64 9.06 -3.35
C LEU A 206 8.80 8.36 -4.72
N LYS A 207 9.86 8.66 -5.48
CA LYS A 207 10.15 8.07 -6.80
C LYS A 207 10.79 6.68 -6.74
N GLN A 208 11.20 6.19 -5.57
CA GLN A 208 11.70 4.81 -5.36
C GLN A 208 10.67 3.70 -5.68
N LYS A 209 9.56 4.03 -6.36
CA LYS A 209 8.57 3.09 -6.88
C LYS A 209 8.98 2.32 -8.15
N THR A 210 10.13 2.62 -8.76
CA THR A 210 10.44 2.13 -10.13
C THR A 210 11.85 1.56 -10.34
N GLY A 211 12.78 1.73 -9.40
CA GLY A 211 14.10 1.08 -9.44
C GLY A 211 14.13 -0.09 -8.47
N GLY A 212 14.27 -1.31 -8.99
CA GLY A 212 14.07 -2.56 -8.26
C GLY A 212 14.83 -2.66 -6.93
N TYR A 213 14.08 -2.81 -5.84
CA TYR A 213 14.59 -3.26 -4.55
C TYR A 213 14.77 -4.80 -4.46
N TYR A 214 14.59 -5.52 -5.57
CA TYR A 214 14.91 -6.94 -5.71
C TYR A 214 16.22 -7.17 -6.49
N GLY A 215 17.23 -6.33 -6.23
CA GLY A 215 18.61 -6.57 -6.65
C GLY A 215 19.40 -7.21 -5.53
N TRP A 216 19.07 -8.44 -5.13
CA TRP A 216 20.03 -9.27 -4.41
C TRP A 216 21.14 -9.61 -5.41
N LYS A 217 22.33 -9.04 -5.22
CA LYS A 217 23.57 -9.60 -5.78
C LYS A 217 24.05 -10.74 -4.91
#